data_AF-A0A5E7KFC7-F1
#
_entry.id   AF-A0A5E7KFC7-F1
#
_cell.length_a   1.000
_cell.length_b   1.000
_cell.length_c   1.000
_cell.angle_alpha   90.00
_cell.angle_beta   90.00
_cell.angle_gamma   90.00
#
_symmetry.space_group_name_H-M   'P 1'
#
loop_
_entity.id
_entity.type
_entity.pdbx_description
1 polymer ?
#
loop_
_entity_poly.entity_id
_entity_poly.type
_entity_poly.pdbx_seq_one_letter_code
_entity_poly.pdbx_strand_id
1 'polypeptide(L)'
;MFLWHRVPTWHEIENRITREMGYQGGARYRTHFNEPAPSVSLNIRRVNCVRSAFIEAEWEAARLLRQRFADIDIASVLNELIEVVAQMAMIVAGSVLIGGAIGAGTGAFLGGAGAIPMGAAGAAMGLQVSTWILGILGLTSIAEFFTDGLPRIGDYYWRGIHTAWNGPRSEGGLDPFRPDDSSARYSAAQEIARGHVEVVVLLLGAIVAYLTRGRGNAGALAQEMRASPKGARLGEWMLKHEDALKKRPDLQTSAPRRGALSHKDPAPPPNHPPGKDKNPPRDKPNAMPLHKLECFKADKLPASKIGEFERQLKGQEDGLNRLTVDEYLENIANPVKRSREAARQARKELQDTLQERFLKENLRTMNATAAIEESVKKAKETMSNLAGLHNPDLSAGGKDIIADFGDRRVNSSIGPQWRPKILNLKKAAEEVPTTLRGQTFLNVKLHKC
;
A
#
# COMPACT_ATOMS: atom_id res chain seq x y z
N MET A 1 -1.32 0.13 24.60
CA MET A 1 -2.01 -1.15 24.31
C MET A 1 -2.45 -1.13 22.84
N PHE A 2 -1.94 -2.05 22.03
CA PHE A 2 -1.94 -1.97 20.55
C PHE A 2 -3.34 -2.17 19.93
N LEU A 3 -3.79 -1.22 19.10
CA LEU A 3 -5.11 -1.18 18.45
C LEU A 3 -5.14 -1.77 17.02
N TRP A 4 -4.10 -2.50 16.58
CA TRP A 4 -3.89 -2.87 15.16
C TRP A 4 -4.18 -4.35 14.84
N HIS A 5 -4.98 -5.05 15.64
CA HIS A 5 -5.05 -6.53 15.61
C HIS A 5 -6.34 -7.10 14.99
N ARG A 6 -7.25 -6.28 14.46
CA ARG A 6 -8.53 -6.80 13.95
C ARG A 6 -8.52 -6.93 12.42
N VAL A 7 -8.44 -8.18 11.96
CA VAL A 7 -8.72 -8.54 10.56
C VAL A 7 -10.21 -8.27 10.29
N PRO A 8 -10.57 -7.50 9.24
CA PRO A 8 -11.96 -7.24 8.93
C PRO A 8 -12.66 -8.51 8.47
N THR A 9 -13.92 -8.68 8.85
CA THR A 9 -14.77 -9.77 8.36
C THR A 9 -15.46 -9.37 7.05
N TRP A 10 -15.81 -10.36 6.22
CA TRP A 10 -16.63 -10.11 5.02
C TRP A 10 -17.97 -9.43 5.35
N HIS A 11 -18.56 -9.77 6.50
CA HIS A 11 -19.78 -9.13 6.98
C HIS A 11 -19.57 -7.65 7.33
N GLU A 12 -18.44 -7.28 7.94
CA GLU A 12 -18.08 -5.88 8.19
C GLU A 12 -17.87 -5.10 6.89
N ILE A 13 -17.24 -5.72 5.88
CA ILE A 13 -17.06 -5.13 4.54
C ILE A 13 -18.42 -4.88 3.86
N GLU A 14 -19.29 -5.90 3.84
CA GLU A 14 -20.61 -5.84 3.21
C GLU A 14 -21.54 -4.83 3.91
N ASN A 15 -21.58 -4.85 5.25
CA ASN A 15 -22.37 -3.91 6.03
C ASN A 15 -21.93 -2.46 5.81
N ARG A 16 -20.63 -2.22 5.66
CA ARG A 16 -20.11 -0.88 5.41
C ARG A 16 -20.49 -0.39 4.01
N ILE A 17 -20.30 -1.23 2.99
CA ILE A 17 -20.71 -0.94 1.61
C ILE A 17 -22.22 -0.62 1.54
N THR A 18 -23.04 -1.43 2.21
CA THR A 18 -24.49 -1.23 2.27
C THR A 18 -24.87 0.08 2.97
N ARG A 19 -24.19 0.41 4.07
CA ARG A 19 -24.40 1.66 4.82
C ARG A 19 -24.01 2.90 4.02
N GLU A 20 -22.87 2.86 3.34
CA GLU A 20 -22.35 3.98 2.54
C GLU A 20 -23.24 4.25 1.31
N MET A 21 -23.92 3.24 0.78
CA MET A 21 -24.89 3.41 -0.31
C MET A 21 -26.24 4.00 0.13
N GLY A 22 -26.61 3.93 1.41
CA GLY A 22 -27.89 4.44 1.92
C GLY A 22 -29.14 3.73 1.35
N TYR A 23 -30.34 4.26 1.63
CA TYR A 23 -31.62 3.72 1.14
C TYR A 23 -31.81 4.03 -0.36
N GLN A 24 -32.07 3.01 -1.18
CA GLN A 24 -32.17 3.11 -2.64
C GLN A 24 -33.62 2.86 -3.10
N GLY A 25 -34.40 3.93 -3.26
CA GLY A 25 -35.74 3.90 -3.88
C GLY A 25 -35.66 3.72 -5.40
N GLY A 26 -36.60 2.96 -5.98
CA GLY A 26 -36.47 2.31 -7.28
C GLY A 26 -36.30 3.17 -8.56
N ALA A 27 -35.71 2.50 -9.56
CA ALA A 27 -35.54 2.80 -10.99
C ALA A 27 -34.53 3.90 -11.40
N ARG A 28 -33.32 3.41 -11.74
CA ARG A 28 -32.11 4.09 -12.26
C ARG A 28 -31.30 4.85 -11.22
N TYR A 29 -30.35 4.11 -10.67
CA TYR A 29 -29.36 4.57 -9.70
C TYR A 29 -28.46 5.63 -10.33
N ARG A 30 -28.44 6.82 -9.73
CA ARG A 30 -27.56 7.90 -10.14
C ARG A 30 -26.80 8.49 -8.97
N THR A 31 -25.55 8.87 -9.19
CA THR A 31 -24.72 9.59 -8.21
C THR A 31 -25.27 11.00 -7.97
N HIS A 32 -24.76 11.72 -6.97
CA HIS A 32 -25.07 13.15 -6.77
C HIS A 32 -24.76 14.02 -8.01
N PHE A 33 -23.88 13.53 -8.90
CA PHE A 33 -23.54 14.14 -10.18
C PHE A 33 -24.41 13.64 -11.35
N ASN A 34 -25.52 12.95 -11.06
CA ASN A 34 -26.47 12.41 -12.05
C ASN A 34 -25.86 11.35 -12.99
N GLU A 35 -24.75 10.70 -12.59
CA GLU A 35 -24.09 9.63 -13.34
C GLU A 35 -24.65 8.26 -12.97
N PRO A 36 -24.68 7.26 -13.86
CA PRO A 36 -25.13 5.91 -13.52
C PRO A 36 -24.32 5.32 -12.34
N ALA A 37 -24.99 5.01 -11.23
CA ALA A 37 -24.40 4.36 -10.07
C ALA A 37 -24.66 2.84 -10.08
N PRO A 38 -23.75 2.00 -9.56
CA PRO A 38 -24.03 0.58 -9.38
C PRO A 38 -25.10 0.36 -8.29
N SER A 39 -26.00 -0.60 -8.50
CA SER A 39 -27.00 -0.99 -7.51
C SER A 39 -26.37 -1.65 -6.29
N VAL A 40 -27.10 -1.65 -5.16
CA VAL A 40 -26.72 -2.42 -3.96
C VAL A 40 -26.59 -3.92 -4.30
N SER A 41 -27.52 -4.45 -5.09
CA SER A 41 -27.48 -5.84 -5.57
C SER A 41 -26.18 -6.15 -6.33
N LEU A 42 -25.76 -5.26 -7.23
CA LEU A 42 -24.53 -5.42 -7.99
C LEU A 42 -23.31 -5.41 -7.07
N ASN A 43 -23.21 -4.45 -6.15
CA ASN A 43 -22.06 -4.38 -5.24
C ASN A 43 -22.00 -5.58 -4.29
N ILE A 44 -23.14 -6.11 -3.82
CA ILE A 44 -23.17 -7.38 -3.06
C ILE A 44 -22.66 -8.55 -3.91
N ARG A 45 -23.09 -8.67 -5.19
CA ARG A 45 -22.55 -9.68 -6.11
C ARG A 45 -21.03 -9.53 -6.30
N ARG A 46 -20.51 -8.30 -6.39
CA ARG A 46 -19.07 -8.02 -6.49
C ARG A 46 -18.30 -8.44 -5.24
N VAL A 47 -18.80 -8.12 -4.05
CA VAL A 47 -18.21 -8.58 -2.78
C VAL A 47 -18.20 -10.11 -2.72
N ASN A 48 -19.30 -10.77 -3.11
CA ASN A 48 -19.38 -12.23 -3.16
C ASN A 48 -18.42 -12.85 -4.18
N CYS A 49 -18.20 -12.20 -5.32
CA CYS A 49 -17.23 -12.62 -6.32
C CYS A 49 -15.79 -12.54 -5.77
N VAL A 50 -15.43 -11.43 -5.12
CA VAL A 50 -14.12 -11.26 -4.46
C VAL A 50 -13.95 -12.30 -3.36
N ARG A 51 -14.95 -12.48 -2.49
CA ARG A 51 -14.93 -13.51 -1.44
C ARG A 51 -14.70 -14.92 -1.99
N SER A 52 -15.40 -15.28 -3.08
CA SER A 52 -15.26 -16.59 -3.72
C SER A 52 -13.86 -16.77 -4.31
N ALA A 53 -13.32 -15.73 -4.95
CA ALA A 53 -11.96 -15.74 -5.50
C ALA A 53 -10.89 -15.91 -4.41
N PHE A 54 -11.08 -15.30 -3.23
CA PHE A 54 -10.19 -15.48 -2.07
C PHE A 54 -10.21 -16.93 -1.57
N ILE A 55 -11.40 -17.51 -1.40
CA ILE A 55 -11.56 -18.90 -0.95
C ILE A 55 -10.87 -19.84 -1.96
N GLU A 56 -11.15 -19.70 -3.26
CA GLU A 56 -10.52 -20.50 -4.31
C GLU A 56 -8.99 -20.33 -4.33
N ALA A 57 -8.51 -19.11 -4.11
CA ALA A 57 -7.08 -18.81 -4.08
C ALA A 57 -6.34 -19.46 -2.90
N GLU A 58 -6.99 -19.66 -1.76
CA GLU A 58 -6.41 -20.38 -0.61
C GLU A 58 -6.12 -21.85 -0.98
N TRP A 59 -7.08 -22.53 -1.61
CA TRP A 59 -6.92 -23.91 -2.06
C TRP A 59 -5.83 -24.05 -3.12
N GLU A 60 -5.81 -23.13 -4.10
CA GLU A 60 -4.84 -23.16 -5.17
C GLU A 60 -3.43 -22.83 -4.66
N ALA A 61 -3.28 -21.84 -3.78
CA ALA A 61 -2.01 -21.54 -3.14
C ALA A 61 -1.50 -22.71 -2.29
N ALA A 62 -2.38 -23.36 -1.53
CA ALA A 62 -2.04 -24.56 -0.76
C ALA A 62 -1.53 -25.68 -1.69
N ARG A 63 -2.20 -25.91 -2.83
CA ARG A 63 -1.79 -26.90 -3.83
C ARG A 63 -0.40 -26.58 -4.40
N LEU A 64 -0.17 -25.33 -4.82
CA LEU A 64 1.10 -24.88 -5.39
C LEU A 64 2.26 -24.97 -4.37
N LEU A 65 2.01 -24.59 -3.12
CA LEU A 65 3.00 -24.67 -2.04
C LEU A 65 3.34 -26.13 -1.70
N ARG A 66 2.34 -27.02 -1.60
CA ARG A 66 2.59 -28.47 -1.40
C ARG A 66 3.45 -29.04 -2.51
N GLN A 67 3.20 -28.67 -3.76
CA GLN A 67 3.98 -29.15 -4.90
C GLN A 67 5.42 -28.59 -4.87
N ARG A 68 5.58 -27.29 -4.60
CA ARG A 68 6.88 -26.61 -4.62
C ARG A 68 7.77 -26.97 -3.44
N PHE A 69 7.19 -27.25 -2.28
CA PHE A 69 7.91 -27.48 -1.01
C PHE A 69 7.66 -28.87 -0.42
N ALA A 70 7.38 -29.87 -1.27
CA ALA A 70 7.11 -31.25 -0.87
C ALA A 70 8.28 -31.89 -0.11
N ASP A 71 9.51 -31.62 -0.52
CA ASP A 71 10.74 -32.17 0.06
C ASP A 71 11.08 -31.63 1.47
N ILE A 72 10.45 -30.53 1.90
CA ILE A 72 10.59 -29.98 3.26
C ILE A 72 9.31 -30.16 4.11
N ASP A 73 8.41 -31.06 3.69
CA ASP A 73 7.17 -31.36 4.41
C ASP A 73 6.38 -30.11 4.82
N ILE A 74 6.25 -29.15 3.90
CA ILE A 74 5.51 -27.91 4.16
C ILE A 74 4.05 -28.17 4.56
N ALA A 75 3.51 -29.34 4.17
CA ALA A 75 2.15 -29.76 4.44
C ALA A 75 1.82 -29.74 5.96
N SER A 76 2.82 -29.99 6.81
CA SER A 76 2.70 -29.97 8.27
C SER A 76 2.43 -28.59 8.89
N VAL A 77 2.78 -27.51 8.18
CA VAL A 77 2.57 -26.10 8.61
C VAL A 77 1.77 -25.26 7.62
N LEU A 78 1.24 -25.90 6.58
CA LEU A 78 0.62 -25.20 5.47
C LEU A 78 -0.67 -24.49 5.87
N ASN A 79 -1.44 -25.08 6.80
CA ASN A 79 -2.68 -24.48 7.26
C ASN A 79 -2.39 -23.16 8.00
N GLU A 80 -1.37 -23.14 8.85
CA GLU A 80 -0.93 -21.95 9.57
C GLU A 80 -0.42 -20.87 8.60
N LEU A 81 0.37 -21.27 7.59
CA LEU A 81 0.87 -20.35 6.57
C LEU A 81 -0.27 -19.74 5.75
N ILE A 82 -1.16 -20.56 5.20
CA ILE A 82 -2.30 -20.08 4.40
C ILE A 82 -3.24 -19.21 5.24
N GLU A 83 -3.53 -19.58 6.49
CA GLU A 83 -4.39 -18.77 7.35
C GLU A 83 -3.79 -17.39 7.62
N VAL A 84 -2.47 -17.28 7.84
CA VAL A 84 -1.78 -16.00 8.03
C VAL A 84 -1.86 -15.15 6.76
N VAL A 85 -1.57 -15.74 5.59
CA VAL A 85 -1.60 -14.95 4.35
C VAL A 85 -3.03 -14.61 3.93
N ALA A 86 -4.02 -15.46 4.16
CA ALA A 86 -5.43 -15.16 3.93
C ALA A 86 -5.91 -13.99 4.81
N GLN A 87 -5.54 -13.98 6.09
CA GLN A 87 -5.85 -12.88 7.00
C GLN A 87 -5.15 -11.57 6.58
N MET A 88 -3.90 -11.65 6.11
CA MET A 88 -3.21 -10.51 5.52
C MET A 88 -3.95 -10.00 4.27
N ALA A 89 -4.34 -10.89 3.38
CA ALA A 89 -5.09 -10.56 2.17
C ALA A 89 -6.46 -9.95 2.52
N MET A 90 -7.10 -10.38 3.62
CA MET A 90 -8.33 -9.76 4.15
C MET A 90 -8.11 -8.33 4.64
N ILE A 91 -6.94 -8.02 5.21
CA ILE A 91 -6.58 -6.64 5.54
C ILE A 91 -6.46 -5.81 4.26
N VAL A 92 -5.83 -6.36 3.22
CA VAL A 92 -5.73 -5.71 1.89
C VAL A 92 -7.13 -5.50 1.29
N ALA A 93 -7.97 -6.54 1.26
CA ALA A 93 -9.33 -6.48 0.74
C ALA A 93 -10.20 -5.50 1.53
N GLY A 94 -10.10 -5.52 2.85
CA GLY A 94 -10.73 -4.55 3.73
C GLY A 94 -10.33 -3.13 3.34
N SER A 95 -9.03 -2.83 3.27
CA SER A 95 -8.56 -1.51 2.85
C SER A 95 -9.09 -1.12 1.45
N VAL A 96 -8.97 -2.01 0.45
CA VAL A 96 -9.37 -1.74 -0.93
C VAL A 96 -10.88 -1.51 -1.08
N LEU A 97 -11.70 -2.37 -0.46
CA LEU A 97 -13.15 -2.36 -0.61
C LEU A 97 -13.85 -1.35 0.32
N ILE A 98 -13.35 -1.21 1.55
CA ILE A 98 -13.94 -0.33 2.56
C ILE A 98 -13.57 1.14 2.33
N GLY A 99 -12.40 1.42 1.77
CA GLY A 99 -12.10 2.79 1.35
C GLY A 99 -12.83 3.20 0.07
N GLY A 100 -13.28 2.27 -0.77
CA GLY A 100 -13.69 2.58 -2.15
C GLY A 100 -15.18 2.82 -2.41
N ALA A 101 -16.01 3.19 -1.44
CA ALA A 101 -17.44 3.31 -1.71
C ALA A 101 -17.81 4.56 -2.53
N ILE A 102 -18.07 4.27 -3.81
CA ILE A 102 -19.01 4.94 -4.75
C ILE A 102 -18.43 6.11 -5.57
N GLY A 103 -18.00 5.80 -6.80
CA GLY A 103 -17.90 6.77 -7.89
C GLY A 103 -17.03 6.36 -9.09
N ALA A 104 -17.68 6.00 -10.19
CA ALA A 104 -17.16 5.89 -11.57
C ALA A 104 -16.09 4.82 -11.88
N GLY A 105 -16.23 4.20 -13.07
CA GLY A 105 -15.31 3.18 -13.57
C GLY A 105 -13.86 3.64 -13.61
N THR A 106 -12.94 2.69 -13.42
CA THR A 106 -11.48 2.86 -13.62
C THR A 106 -10.92 4.14 -12.98
N GLY A 107 -10.70 4.14 -11.66
CA GLY A 107 -9.83 5.19 -11.08
C GLY A 107 -9.91 5.51 -9.59
N ALA A 108 -10.90 5.01 -8.83
CA ALA A 108 -11.06 5.44 -7.44
C ALA A 108 -10.89 4.27 -6.45
N PHE A 109 -9.76 4.22 -5.73
CA PHE A 109 -9.62 3.35 -4.58
C PHE A 109 -8.97 4.11 -3.40
N LEU A 110 -9.61 3.98 -2.24
CA LEU A 110 -9.34 4.58 -0.92
C LEU A 110 -9.82 6.03 -0.69
N GLY A 111 -11.10 6.17 -0.38
CA GLY A 111 -11.56 6.84 0.85
C GLY A 111 -11.97 8.28 0.64
N GLY A 112 -13.10 8.48 -0.06
CA GLY A 112 -13.78 9.77 -0.12
C GLY A 112 -13.11 10.82 -1.01
N ALA A 113 -13.89 11.32 -1.98
CA ALA A 113 -13.57 12.44 -2.88
C ALA A 113 -12.10 12.56 -3.36
N GLY A 114 -11.67 11.65 -4.25
CA GLY A 114 -10.48 11.87 -5.08
C GLY A 114 -9.76 10.60 -5.48
N ALA A 115 -9.57 10.38 -6.78
CA ALA A 115 -8.78 9.29 -7.34
C ALA A 115 -7.32 9.39 -6.85
N ILE A 116 -6.93 8.52 -5.91
CA ILE A 116 -5.53 8.31 -5.53
C ILE A 116 -4.90 7.35 -6.54
N PRO A 117 -3.86 7.76 -7.31
CA PRO A 117 -3.12 6.82 -8.13
C PRO A 117 -2.26 5.90 -7.25
N MET A 118 -2.52 4.60 -7.36
CA MET A 118 -1.82 3.34 -7.00
C MET A 118 -0.47 3.32 -6.24
N GLY A 119 0.34 4.37 -6.20
CA GLY A 119 1.65 4.37 -5.53
C GLY A 119 1.63 4.66 -4.03
N ALA A 120 0.62 5.38 -3.51
CA ALA A 120 0.52 5.72 -2.07
C ALA A 120 -0.16 4.62 -1.25
N ALA A 121 -1.19 3.99 -1.82
CA ALA A 121 -1.93 2.91 -1.20
C ALA A 121 -1.05 1.68 -0.95
N GLY A 122 -0.17 1.33 -1.89
CA GLY A 122 0.76 0.20 -1.76
C GLY A 122 1.75 0.33 -0.60
N ALA A 123 2.18 1.56 -0.27
CA ALA A 123 3.12 1.81 0.83
C ALA A 123 2.45 1.74 2.22
N ALA A 124 1.25 2.31 2.37
CA ALA A 124 0.47 2.22 3.61
C ALA A 124 -0.05 0.79 3.85
N MET A 125 -0.49 0.10 2.79
CA MET A 125 -0.83 -1.33 2.85
C MET A 125 0.39 -2.17 3.19
N GLY A 126 1.54 -1.94 2.56
CA GLY A 126 2.78 -2.67 2.81
C GLY A 126 3.29 -2.55 4.26
N LEU A 127 3.18 -1.37 4.88
CA LEU A 127 3.54 -1.17 6.28
C LEU A 127 2.56 -1.86 7.24
N GLN A 128 1.25 -1.77 6.98
CA GLN A 128 0.23 -2.40 7.82
C GLN A 128 0.30 -3.94 7.74
N VAL A 129 0.46 -4.47 6.52
CA VAL A 129 0.60 -5.89 6.23
C VAL A 129 1.89 -6.46 6.82
N SER A 130 3.04 -5.78 6.64
CA SER A 130 4.32 -6.21 7.22
C SER A 130 4.24 -6.27 8.74
N THR A 131 3.80 -5.17 9.37
CA THR A 131 3.69 -5.09 10.84
C THR A 131 2.75 -6.17 11.38
N TRP A 132 1.66 -6.47 10.67
CA TRP A 132 0.69 -7.48 11.08
C TRP A 132 1.24 -8.90 10.98
N ILE A 133 1.88 -9.27 9.85
CA ILE A 133 2.47 -10.61 9.68
C ILE A 133 3.59 -10.84 10.69
N LEU A 134 4.46 -9.85 10.88
CA LEU A 134 5.58 -9.94 11.82
C LEU A 134 5.07 -10.09 13.27
N GLY A 135 4.00 -9.38 13.62
CA GLY A 135 3.36 -9.48 14.93
C GLY A 135 2.71 -10.83 15.18
N ILE A 136 2.01 -11.41 14.19
CA ILE A 136 1.32 -12.70 14.37
C ILE A 136 2.26 -13.89 14.37
N LEU A 137 3.37 -13.82 13.66
CA LEU A 137 4.34 -14.92 13.64
C LEU A 137 5.45 -14.77 14.67
N GLY A 138 5.54 -13.63 15.38
CA GLY A 138 6.62 -13.37 16.34
C GLY A 138 7.97 -13.21 15.65
N LEU A 139 8.02 -12.50 14.51
CA LEU A 139 9.16 -12.48 13.58
C LEU A 139 9.93 -11.16 13.58
N THR A 140 10.03 -10.52 14.74
CA THR A 140 10.71 -9.21 14.88
C THR A 140 12.14 -9.21 14.34
N SER A 141 12.88 -10.30 14.57
CA SER A 141 14.28 -10.43 14.14
C SER A 141 14.49 -10.56 12.63
N ILE A 142 13.44 -10.86 11.85
CA ILE A 142 13.54 -10.98 10.39
C ILE A 142 12.78 -9.89 9.62
N ALA A 143 12.27 -8.88 10.34
CA ALA A 143 11.47 -7.80 9.79
C ALA A 143 12.14 -7.12 8.57
N GLU A 144 13.44 -6.82 8.67
CA GLU A 144 14.21 -6.16 7.61
C GLU A 144 14.25 -6.97 6.30
N PHE A 145 14.23 -8.30 6.36
CA PHE A 145 14.29 -9.18 5.19
C PHE A 145 12.92 -9.32 4.52
N PHE A 146 11.86 -9.18 5.29
CA PHE A 146 10.49 -9.35 4.84
C PHE A 146 9.90 -8.05 4.27
N THR A 147 10.24 -6.89 4.84
CA THR A 147 9.66 -5.58 4.45
C THR A 147 10.00 -5.18 3.01
N ASP A 148 11.18 -5.56 2.51
CA ASP A 148 11.66 -5.13 1.18
C ASP A 148 10.96 -5.85 0.02
N GLY A 149 10.41 -7.05 0.24
CA GLY A 149 9.77 -7.86 -0.81
C GLY A 149 8.28 -7.61 -0.98
N LEU A 150 7.59 -7.13 0.05
CA LEU A 150 6.13 -6.99 0.07
C LEU A 150 5.51 -6.06 -0.97
N PRO A 151 6.11 -4.90 -1.34
CA PRO A 151 5.50 -4.00 -2.31
C PRO A 151 5.23 -4.66 -3.67
N ARG A 152 6.07 -5.61 -4.08
CA ARG A 152 5.90 -6.35 -5.35
C ARG A 152 4.75 -7.35 -5.30
N ILE A 153 4.41 -7.84 -4.11
CA ILE A 153 3.36 -8.85 -3.92
C ILE A 153 1.97 -8.21 -3.88
N GLY A 154 1.87 -6.96 -3.40
CA GLY A 154 0.61 -6.22 -3.34
C GLY A 154 -0.13 -6.12 -4.68
N ASP A 155 0.60 -6.09 -5.80
CA ASP A 155 0.02 -6.00 -7.14
C ASP A 155 -0.82 -7.24 -7.53
N TYR A 156 -0.45 -8.44 -7.05
CA TYR A 156 -1.22 -9.66 -7.27
C TYR A 156 -2.60 -9.59 -6.62
N TYR A 157 -2.64 -9.18 -5.34
CA TYR A 157 -3.91 -9.01 -4.62
C TYR A 157 -4.77 -7.92 -5.25
N TRP A 158 -4.16 -6.81 -5.64
CA TRP A 158 -4.85 -5.75 -6.35
C TRP A 158 -5.49 -6.24 -7.65
N ARG A 159 -4.71 -6.85 -8.55
CA ARG A 159 -5.21 -7.34 -9.84
C ARG A 159 -6.31 -8.38 -9.65
N GLY A 160 -6.16 -9.26 -8.67
CA GLY A 160 -7.17 -10.24 -8.31
C GLY A 160 -8.48 -9.62 -7.80
N ILE A 161 -8.39 -8.73 -6.79
CA ILE A 161 -9.57 -8.02 -6.25
C ILE A 161 -10.25 -7.21 -7.36
N HIS A 162 -9.49 -6.47 -8.15
CA HIS A 162 -10.02 -5.65 -9.24
C HIS A 162 -10.73 -6.50 -10.31
N THR A 163 -10.14 -7.63 -10.70
CA THR A 163 -10.73 -8.56 -11.67
C THR A 163 -12.03 -9.17 -11.12
N ALA A 164 -12.03 -9.65 -9.88
CA ALA A 164 -13.23 -10.21 -9.25
C ALA A 164 -14.32 -9.16 -9.02
N TRP A 165 -13.95 -7.93 -8.65
CA TRP A 165 -14.88 -6.83 -8.45
C TRP A 165 -15.56 -6.38 -9.74
N ASN A 166 -14.85 -6.41 -10.87
CA ASN A 166 -15.42 -6.02 -12.16
C ASN A 166 -16.10 -7.17 -12.92
N GLY A 167 -15.99 -8.41 -12.44
CA GLY A 167 -16.60 -9.60 -13.06
C GLY A 167 -18.14 -9.52 -13.14
N PRO A 168 -18.85 -9.21 -12.05
CA PRO A 168 -20.31 -9.04 -12.08
C PRO A 168 -20.73 -7.81 -12.89
N ARG A 169 -21.69 -8.02 -13.81
CA ARG A 169 -22.18 -6.98 -14.74
C ARG A 169 -23.44 -6.30 -14.23
N SER A 170 -23.64 -5.04 -14.65
CA SER A 170 -24.84 -4.27 -14.31
C SER A 170 -26.08 -4.81 -15.02
N GLU A 171 -27.24 -4.65 -14.39
CA GLU A 171 -28.56 -5.11 -14.86
C GLU A 171 -29.05 -4.37 -16.13
N GLY A 172 -28.22 -3.54 -16.76
CA GLY A 172 -28.54 -2.78 -17.97
C GLY A 172 -28.31 -3.52 -19.29
N GLY A 173 -27.89 -4.79 -19.25
CA GLY A 173 -27.98 -5.70 -20.40
C GLY A 173 -29.35 -6.37 -20.41
N LEU A 174 -29.93 -6.57 -21.59
CA LEU A 174 -31.28 -7.12 -21.84
C LEU A 174 -31.54 -8.56 -21.32
N ASP A 175 -30.73 -9.07 -20.39
CA ASP A 175 -30.81 -10.45 -19.89
C ASP A 175 -30.57 -10.52 -18.37
N PRO A 176 -31.64 -10.59 -17.55
CA PRO A 176 -31.55 -10.75 -16.10
C PRO A 176 -31.10 -12.16 -15.64
N PHE A 177 -30.87 -13.09 -16.57
CA PHE A 177 -30.44 -14.46 -16.28
C PHE A 177 -29.00 -14.77 -16.74
N ARG A 178 -28.28 -13.78 -17.29
CA ARG A 178 -26.91 -14.01 -17.74
C ARG A 178 -26.00 -14.27 -16.53
N PRO A 179 -25.28 -15.41 -16.47
CA PRO A 179 -24.36 -15.70 -15.39
C PRO A 179 -23.28 -14.62 -15.28
N ASP A 180 -22.90 -14.25 -14.05
CA ASP A 180 -21.69 -13.46 -13.80
C ASP A 180 -20.48 -14.15 -14.47
N ASP A 181 -19.48 -13.35 -14.88
CA ASP A 181 -18.33 -13.84 -15.62
C ASP A 181 -17.49 -14.83 -14.80
N SER A 182 -17.77 -16.13 -14.96
CA SER A 182 -17.05 -17.22 -14.28
C SER A 182 -15.55 -17.20 -14.56
N SER A 183 -15.13 -16.68 -15.71
CA SER A 183 -13.71 -16.55 -16.09
C SER A 183 -13.00 -15.46 -15.30
N ALA A 184 -13.71 -14.38 -14.93
CA ALA A 184 -13.17 -13.31 -14.09
C ALA A 184 -12.90 -13.80 -12.66
N ARG A 185 -13.80 -14.62 -12.10
CA ARG A 185 -13.59 -15.24 -10.78
C ARG A 185 -12.35 -16.14 -10.78
N TYR A 186 -12.27 -17.05 -11.74
CA TYR A 186 -11.14 -17.98 -11.85
C TYR A 186 -9.81 -17.25 -12.05
N SER A 187 -9.78 -16.26 -12.95
CA SER A 187 -8.58 -15.44 -13.20
C SER A 187 -8.16 -14.64 -11.97
N ALA A 188 -9.13 -14.09 -11.23
CA ALA A 188 -8.87 -13.40 -9.97
C ALA A 188 -8.30 -14.33 -8.90
N ALA A 189 -8.85 -15.54 -8.76
CA ALA A 189 -8.37 -16.54 -7.82
C ALA A 189 -6.91 -16.92 -8.12
N GLN A 190 -6.54 -17.06 -9.40
CA GLN A 190 -5.17 -17.36 -9.82
C GLN A 190 -4.18 -16.23 -9.47
N GLU A 191 -4.55 -14.96 -9.67
CA GLU A 191 -3.71 -13.83 -9.27
C GLU A 191 -3.55 -13.75 -7.74
N ILE A 192 -4.64 -13.91 -6.98
CA ILE A 192 -4.57 -13.92 -5.51
C ILE A 192 -3.74 -15.11 -5.01
N ALA A 193 -3.88 -16.29 -5.62
CA ALA A 193 -3.10 -17.48 -5.26
C ALA A 193 -1.60 -17.27 -5.48
N ARG A 194 -1.21 -16.61 -6.57
CA ARG A 194 0.19 -16.19 -6.79
C ARG A 194 0.66 -15.25 -5.69
N GLY A 195 -0.17 -14.27 -5.32
CA GLY A 195 0.09 -13.40 -4.18
C GLY A 195 0.33 -14.19 -2.88
N HIS A 196 -0.51 -15.18 -2.59
CA HIS A 196 -0.35 -16.04 -1.40
C HIS A 196 0.97 -16.80 -1.41
N VAL A 197 1.31 -17.44 -2.55
CA VAL A 197 2.55 -18.19 -2.73
C VAL A 197 3.76 -17.29 -2.53
N GLU A 198 3.78 -16.11 -3.14
CA GLU A 198 4.91 -15.19 -3.05
C GLU A 198 5.13 -14.66 -1.62
N VAL A 199 4.07 -14.44 -0.82
CA VAL A 199 4.24 -14.07 0.60
C VAL A 199 4.92 -15.20 1.38
N VAL A 200 4.48 -16.45 1.16
CA VAL A 200 5.09 -17.60 1.84
C VAL A 200 6.54 -17.78 1.41
N VAL A 201 6.85 -17.65 0.12
CA VAL A 201 8.22 -17.71 -0.39
C VAL A 201 9.08 -16.60 0.21
N LEU A 202 8.57 -15.38 0.29
CA LEU A 202 9.26 -14.26 0.92
C LEU A 202 9.52 -14.49 2.41
N LEU A 203 8.54 -15.05 3.12
CA LEU A 203 8.66 -15.42 4.53
C LEU A 203 9.76 -16.49 4.74
N LEU A 204 9.74 -17.56 3.96
CA LEU A 204 10.73 -18.63 4.02
C LEU A 204 12.13 -18.11 3.61
N GLY A 205 12.21 -17.24 2.61
CA GLY A 205 13.45 -16.59 2.21
C GLY A 205 14.03 -15.69 3.29
N ALA A 206 13.19 -14.95 4.03
CA ALA A 206 13.60 -14.14 5.17
C ALA A 206 14.15 -15.01 6.32
N ILE A 207 13.52 -16.16 6.59
CA ILE A 207 14.03 -17.16 7.55
C ILE A 207 15.41 -17.67 7.10
N VAL A 208 15.55 -18.10 5.84
CA VAL A 208 16.84 -18.58 5.30
C VAL A 208 17.92 -17.48 5.36
N ALA A 209 17.57 -16.23 5.06
CA ALA A 209 18.49 -15.10 5.14
C ALA A 209 18.97 -14.86 6.58
N TYR A 210 18.09 -14.98 7.58
CA TYR A 210 18.48 -14.90 8.99
C TYR A 210 19.43 -16.03 9.40
N LEU A 211 19.09 -17.27 9.03
CA LEU A 211 19.86 -18.48 9.37
C LEU A 211 21.25 -18.53 8.72
N THR A 212 21.45 -17.83 7.61
CA THR A 212 22.70 -17.86 6.83
C THR A 212 23.60 -16.64 7.04
N ARG A 213 23.06 -15.48 7.47
CA ARG A 213 23.83 -14.23 7.65
C ARG A 213 24.49 -14.07 9.03
N GLY A 214 24.48 -15.09 9.88
CA GLY A 214 25.20 -15.09 11.16
C GLY A 214 24.62 -14.16 12.25
N ARG A 215 23.38 -13.68 12.09
CA ARG A 215 22.70 -12.78 13.06
C ARG A 215 22.01 -13.50 14.22
N GLY A 216 21.90 -14.84 14.19
CA GLY A 216 21.39 -15.64 15.30
C GLY A 216 21.39 -17.13 15.01
N ASN A 217 21.14 -17.94 16.05
CA ASN A 217 20.93 -19.38 15.91
C ASN A 217 19.44 -19.66 15.69
N ALA A 218 19.11 -20.77 15.02
CA ALA A 218 17.71 -21.13 14.71
C ALA A 218 16.83 -21.23 15.97
N GLY A 219 17.43 -21.60 17.10
CA GLY A 219 16.75 -21.66 18.40
C GLY A 219 16.24 -20.31 18.89
N ALA A 220 17.00 -19.22 18.69
CA ALA A 220 16.59 -17.88 19.08
C ALA A 220 15.41 -17.40 18.24
N LEU A 221 15.44 -17.62 16.92
CA LEU A 221 14.32 -17.29 16.04
C LEU A 221 13.07 -18.11 16.40
N ALA A 222 13.22 -19.41 16.63
CA ALA A 222 12.11 -20.26 17.09
C ALA A 222 11.55 -19.79 18.44
N GLN A 223 12.40 -19.30 19.34
CA GLN A 223 11.97 -18.75 20.62
C GLN A 223 11.17 -17.44 20.47
N GLU A 224 11.53 -16.56 19.53
CA GLU A 224 10.72 -15.39 19.20
C GLU A 224 9.36 -15.80 18.62
N MET A 225 9.36 -16.78 17.71
CA MET A 225 8.14 -17.24 17.05
C MET A 225 7.14 -17.90 18.01
N ARG A 226 7.62 -18.46 19.12
CA ARG A 226 6.76 -19.01 20.20
C ARG A 226 5.87 -17.96 20.87
N ALA A 227 6.08 -16.67 20.60
CA ALA A 227 5.16 -15.62 21.04
C ALA A 227 3.72 -15.79 20.51
N SER A 228 3.50 -16.64 19.49
CA SER A 228 2.16 -17.03 19.05
C SER A 228 2.04 -18.54 18.79
N PRO A 229 0.81 -19.12 18.87
CA PRO A 229 0.61 -20.53 18.55
C PRO A 229 1.00 -20.90 17.11
N LYS A 230 0.76 -20.00 16.15
CA LYS A 230 1.09 -20.20 14.73
C LYS A 230 2.59 -20.10 14.49
N GLY A 231 3.23 -19.10 15.10
CA GLY A 231 4.68 -18.94 15.07
C GLY A 231 5.38 -20.12 15.73
N ALA A 232 4.89 -20.63 16.85
CA ALA A 232 5.45 -21.80 17.52
C ALA A 232 5.53 -23.02 16.60
N ARG A 233 4.43 -23.36 15.90
CA ARG A 233 4.39 -24.47 14.94
C ARG A 233 5.35 -24.27 13.76
N LEU A 234 5.37 -23.07 13.19
CA LEU A 234 6.29 -22.73 12.10
C LEU A 234 7.75 -22.77 12.57
N GLY A 235 8.04 -22.35 13.80
CA GLY A 235 9.37 -22.37 14.40
C GLY A 235 9.86 -23.80 14.68
N GLU A 236 8.99 -24.67 15.18
CA GLU A 236 9.29 -26.10 15.35
C GLU A 236 9.58 -26.79 14.01
N TRP A 237 8.75 -26.53 13.00
CA TRP A 237 8.97 -27.01 11.64
C TRP A 237 10.30 -26.49 11.06
N MET A 238 10.58 -25.19 11.22
CA MET A 238 11.84 -24.59 10.77
C MET A 238 13.05 -25.28 11.41
N LEU A 239 13.02 -25.56 12.71
CA LEU A 239 14.10 -26.27 13.41
C LEU A 239 14.31 -27.69 12.85
N LYS A 240 13.23 -28.40 12.57
CA LYS A 240 13.27 -29.76 12.00
C LYS A 240 13.83 -29.77 10.57
N HIS A 241 13.61 -28.70 9.81
CA HIS A 241 13.96 -28.60 8.39
C HIS A 241 15.09 -27.58 8.09
N GLU A 242 15.86 -27.18 9.09
CA GLU A 242 16.88 -26.11 9.01
C GLU A 242 17.89 -26.34 7.87
N ASP A 243 18.50 -27.52 7.82
CA ASP A 243 19.54 -27.84 6.83
C ASP A 243 18.97 -27.90 5.40
N ALA A 244 17.74 -28.39 5.25
CA ALA A 244 17.06 -28.46 3.96
C ALA A 244 16.68 -27.07 3.46
N LEU A 245 16.22 -26.19 4.35
CA LEU A 245 15.91 -24.79 4.06
C LEU A 245 17.16 -24.02 3.60
N LYS A 246 18.30 -24.17 4.29
CA LYS A 246 19.55 -23.48 3.93
C LYS A 246 20.08 -23.87 2.54
N LYS A 247 19.84 -25.11 2.11
CA LYS A 247 20.34 -25.67 0.84
C LYS A 247 19.50 -25.28 -0.37
N ARG A 248 18.34 -24.64 -0.18
CA ARG A 248 17.43 -24.25 -1.26
C ARG A 248 17.88 -22.97 -1.97
N PRO A 249 18.29 -23.03 -3.25
CA PRO A 249 18.72 -21.83 -3.99
C PRO A 249 17.56 -20.88 -4.29
N ASP A 250 16.31 -21.38 -4.39
CA ASP A 250 15.14 -20.55 -4.68
C ASP A 250 14.66 -19.71 -3.48
N LEU A 251 15.15 -20.01 -2.27
CA LEU A 251 14.90 -19.24 -1.04
C LEU A 251 16.08 -18.34 -0.63
N GLN A 252 17.25 -18.53 -1.24
CA GLN A 252 18.42 -17.70 -0.98
C GLN A 252 18.24 -16.33 -1.67
N THR A 253 17.80 -15.33 -0.90
CA THR A 253 17.70 -13.96 -1.42
C THR A 253 19.10 -13.42 -1.71
N SER A 254 19.44 -13.26 -2.99
CA SER A 254 20.61 -12.52 -3.43
C SER A 254 20.63 -11.14 -2.76
N ALA A 255 21.67 -10.86 -1.98
CA ALA A 255 21.76 -9.66 -1.15
C ALA A 255 21.56 -8.36 -1.95
N PRO A 256 20.96 -7.30 -1.36
CA PRO A 256 21.22 -5.95 -1.82
C PRO A 256 22.71 -5.66 -1.56
N ARG A 257 23.53 -5.67 -2.62
CA ARG A 257 24.93 -5.24 -2.54
C ARG A 257 24.99 -3.76 -2.15
N ARG A 258 25.21 -3.46 -0.87
CA ARG A 258 25.84 -2.20 -0.47
C ARG A 258 27.34 -2.33 -0.74
N GLY A 259 27.76 -1.70 -1.84
CA GLY A 259 29.13 -1.22 -2.05
C GLY A 259 30.25 -2.26 -2.09
N ALA A 260 30.50 -2.83 -3.28
CA ALA A 260 31.83 -3.00 -3.85
C ALA A 260 31.69 -3.64 -5.25
N LEU A 261 32.22 -2.94 -6.24
CA LEU A 261 32.43 -3.44 -7.59
C LEU A 261 33.27 -4.72 -7.57
N SER A 262 32.74 -5.80 -8.12
CA SER A 262 33.48 -6.78 -8.94
C SER A 262 32.50 -7.84 -9.44
N HIS A 263 31.92 -7.63 -10.61
CA HIS A 263 31.44 -8.74 -11.43
C HIS A 263 32.68 -9.37 -12.08
N LYS A 264 33.08 -10.54 -11.60
CA LYS A 264 33.75 -11.52 -12.45
C LYS A 264 32.64 -12.32 -13.11
N ASP A 265 32.45 -12.10 -14.41
CA ASP A 265 31.97 -13.12 -15.33
C ASP A 265 32.80 -13.03 -16.62
N PRO A 266 32.95 -14.15 -17.35
CA PRO A 266 34.12 -14.45 -18.16
C PRO A 266 34.14 -13.73 -19.52
N ALA A 267 35.35 -13.49 -20.02
CA ALA A 267 35.64 -12.76 -21.24
C ALA A 267 35.28 -13.53 -22.54
N PRO A 268 34.82 -12.80 -23.56
CA PRO A 268 35.12 -13.08 -24.97
C PRO A 268 36.03 -11.97 -25.57
N PRO A 269 36.68 -12.20 -26.72
CA PRO A 269 38.03 -11.69 -27.04
C PRO A 269 38.08 -10.21 -27.49
N PRO A 270 39.27 -9.59 -27.44
CA PRO A 270 39.43 -8.15 -27.64
C PRO A 270 39.57 -7.81 -29.12
N ASN A 271 38.92 -6.73 -29.57
CA ASN A 271 39.50 -5.81 -30.54
C ASN A 271 38.76 -4.47 -30.59
N HIS A 272 39.55 -3.39 -30.67
CA HIS A 272 39.25 -1.99 -31.00
C HIS A 272 39.02 -0.93 -29.90
N PRO A 273 39.50 0.33 -30.13
CA PRO A 273 40.34 1.11 -29.19
C PRO A 273 39.58 2.20 -28.39
N PRO A 274 40.26 2.93 -27.48
CA PRO A 274 39.61 3.68 -26.41
C PRO A 274 39.15 5.08 -26.85
N GLY A 275 37.88 5.39 -26.56
CA GLY A 275 37.30 6.72 -26.70
C GLY A 275 36.36 7.02 -25.54
N LYS A 276 36.66 8.12 -24.85
CA LYS A 276 35.91 8.84 -23.80
C LYS A 276 34.40 8.54 -23.73
N ASP A 277 33.89 8.31 -22.52
CA ASP A 277 32.84 9.16 -21.93
C ASP A 277 32.59 8.83 -20.45
N LYS A 278 32.68 9.88 -19.61
CA LYS A 278 32.25 9.87 -18.21
C LYS A 278 30.75 10.18 -18.18
N ASN A 279 29.92 9.20 -17.86
CA ASN A 279 28.56 9.46 -17.36
C ASN A 279 28.29 8.54 -16.15
N PRO A 280 27.79 9.07 -15.01
CA PRO A 280 27.44 8.25 -13.87
C PRO A 280 26.13 7.46 -14.11
N PRO A 281 25.89 6.37 -13.35
CA PRO A 281 24.84 5.39 -13.65
C PRO A 281 23.44 5.97 -13.49
N ARG A 282 22.57 5.74 -14.49
CA ARG A 282 21.14 6.08 -14.44
C ARG A 282 20.44 5.14 -13.46
N ASP A 283 20.15 5.62 -12.25
CA ASP A 283 19.24 4.95 -11.32
C ASP A 283 17.78 5.25 -11.71
N LYS A 284 17.04 4.17 -12.01
CA LYS A 284 15.67 4.05 -12.53
C LYS A 284 15.56 4.12 -14.07
N PRO A 285 15.08 3.05 -14.75
CA PRO A 285 14.71 3.15 -16.14
C PRO A 285 13.54 4.13 -16.25
N ASN A 286 13.70 5.18 -17.07
CA ASN A 286 12.72 6.25 -17.35
C ASN A 286 12.57 7.36 -16.30
N ALA A 287 13.62 7.74 -15.58
CA ALA A 287 13.61 8.94 -14.73
C ALA A 287 14.71 9.95 -15.13
N MET A 288 14.48 11.24 -14.86
CA MET A 288 15.51 12.27 -15.04
C MET A 288 16.69 12.04 -14.09
N PRO A 289 17.87 12.66 -14.33
CA PRO A 289 18.97 12.62 -13.37
C PRO A 289 18.52 13.06 -11.98
N LEU A 290 19.03 12.39 -10.94
CA LEU A 290 18.65 12.67 -9.56
C LEU A 290 18.92 14.14 -9.22
N HIS A 291 17.86 14.89 -8.93
CA HIS A 291 17.92 16.28 -8.51
C HIS A 291 17.72 16.37 -6.99
N LYS A 292 18.77 16.75 -6.26
CA LYS A 292 18.69 16.97 -4.81
C LYS A 292 18.26 18.42 -4.57
N LEU A 293 17.05 18.62 -4.04
CA LEU A 293 16.57 19.97 -3.69
C LEU A 293 17.31 20.47 -2.45
N GLU A 294 17.38 21.79 -2.28
CA GLU A 294 17.95 22.31 -1.03
C GLU A 294 17.12 21.86 0.17
N CYS A 295 17.76 21.72 1.32
CA CYS A 295 17.13 21.19 2.53
C CYS A 295 15.93 22.03 2.99
N PHE A 296 15.01 21.39 3.73
CA PHE A 296 13.86 22.02 4.38
C PHE A 296 14.14 22.20 5.87
N LYS A 297 13.97 23.43 6.36
CA LYS A 297 14.22 23.81 7.75
C LYS A 297 13.07 23.36 8.65
N ALA A 298 13.41 22.74 9.76
CA ALA A 298 12.48 22.33 10.83
C ALA A 298 12.79 23.02 12.17
N ASP A 299 13.64 24.05 12.16
CA ASP A 299 14.16 24.77 13.34
C ASP A 299 13.07 25.37 14.24
N LYS A 300 11.92 25.74 13.67
CA LYS A 300 10.78 26.33 14.41
C LYS A 300 9.79 25.30 14.97
N LEU A 301 10.09 24.01 14.81
CA LEU A 301 9.26 22.91 15.31
C LEU A 301 9.88 22.31 16.58
N PRO A 302 9.05 21.91 17.57
CA PRO A 302 9.55 21.15 18.70
C PRO A 302 10.07 19.78 18.24
N ALA A 303 11.03 19.22 18.99
CA ALA A 303 11.64 17.92 18.68
C ALA A 303 10.60 16.81 18.46
N SER A 304 9.50 16.82 19.21
CA SER A 304 8.39 15.86 19.09
C SER A 304 7.69 15.87 17.72
N LYS A 305 7.84 16.93 16.92
CA LYS A 305 7.23 17.07 15.59
C LYS A 305 8.20 16.80 14.43
N ILE A 306 9.46 16.48 14.70
CA ILE A 306 10.46 16.23 13.66
C ILE A 306 10.13 14.97 12.86
N GLY A 307 9.68 13.89 13.51
CA GLY A 307 9.25 12.68 12.79
C GLY A 307 8.06 12.93 11.85
N GLU A 308 7.09 13.75 12.29
CA GLU A 308 5.96 14.16 11.45
C GLU A 308 6.39 15.07 10.30
N PHE A 309 7.38 15.94 10.52
CA PHE A 309 7.98 16.76 9.46
C PHE A 309 8.64 15.91 8.38
N GLU A 310 9.45 14.93 8.76
CA GLU A 310 10.10 14.01 7.83
C GLU A 310 9.07 13.15 7.08
N ARG A 311 8.00 12.70 7.76
CA ARG A 311 6.89 11.97 7.14
C ARG A 311 6.19 12.82 6.07
N GLN A 312 5.81 14.05 6.39
CA GLN A 312 5.15 14.95 5.43
C GLN A 312 6.09 15.30 4.27
N LEU A 313 7.37 15.56 4.55
CA LEU A 313 8.36 15.83 3.51
C LEU A 313 8.58 14.61 2.59
N LYS A 314 8.52 13.40 3.13
CA LYS A 314 8.57 12.18 2.32
C LYS A 314 7.34 12.05 1.42
N GLY A 315 6.15 12.38 1.93
CA GLY A 315 4.92 12.46 1.12
C GLY A 315 5.05 13.42 -0.07
N GLN A 316 5.72 14.55 0.13
CA GLN A 316 6.03 15.51 -0.93
C GLN A 316 7.02 14.95 -1.97
N GLU A 317 8.11 14.33 -1.51
CA GLU A 317 9.11 13.68 -2.38
C GLU A 317 8.47 12.61 -3.26
N ASP A 318 7.63 11.76 -2.66
CA ASP A 318 6.96 10.67 -3.35
C ASP A 318 5.88 11.20 -4.31
N GLY A 319 5.19 12.28 -3.94
CA GLY A 319 4.25 12.97 -4.82
C GLY A 319 4.93 13.53 -6.07
N LEU A 320 6.05 14.24 -5.91
CA LEU A 320 6.84 14.76 -7.04
C LEU A 320 7.34 13.63 -7.94
N ASN A 321 7.91 12.57 -7.36
CA ASN A 321 8.48 11.44 -8.11
C ASN A 321 7.45 10.58 -8.87
N ARG A 322 6.15 10.86 -8.72
CA ARG A 322 5.08 10.22 -9.50
C ARG A 322 4.67 11.03 -10.73
N LEU A 323 5.07 12.30 -10.80
CA LEU A 323 4.78 13.13 -11.96
C LEU A 323 5.83 12.84 -13.04
N THR A 324 5.36 12.75 -14.28
CA THR A 324 6.22 12.92 -15.44
C THR A 324 6.74 14.36 -15.49
N VAL A 325 7.82 14.57 -16.24
CA VAL A 325 8.38 15.91 -16.43
C VAL A 325 7.34 16.84 -17.08
N ASP A 326 6.56 16.35 -18.05
CA ASP A 326 5.50 17.15 -18.69
C ASP A 326 4.39 17.52 -17.69
N GLU A 327 3.87 16.55 -16.93
CA GLU A 327 2.84 16.84 -15.92
C GLU A 327 3.31 17.86 -14.89
N TYR A 328 4.56 17.75 -14.43
CA TYR A 328 5.11 18.73 -13.48
C TYR A 328 5.22 20.14 -14.08
N LEU A 329 5.77 20.25 -15.29
CA LEU A 329 5.92 21.54 -15.97
C LEU A 329 4.55 22.17 -16.27
N GLU A 330 3.57 21.36 -16.67
CA GLU A 330 2.20 21.80 -16.90
C GLU A 330 1.54 22.27 -15.59
N ASN A 331 1.67 21.52 -14.49
CA ASN A 331 1.06 21.88 -13.22
C ASN A 331 1.66 23.17 -12.62
N ILE A 332 2.97 23.41 -12.81
CA ILE A 332 3.63 24.64 -12.37
C ILE A 332 3.26 25.83 -13.27
N ALA A 333 3.06 25.60 -14.57
CA ALA A 333 2.60 26.63 -15.50
C ALA A 333 1.12 27.00 -15.25
N ASN A 334 0.30 26.01 -14.91
CA ASN A 334 -1.14 26.12 -14.72
C ASN A 334 -1.56 25.65 -13.30
N PRO A 335 -1.20 26.42 -12.25
CA PRO A 335 -1.45 25.99 -10.88
C PRO A 335 -2.95 25.87 -10.57
N VAL A 336 -3.34 24.70 -10.07
CA VAL A 336 -4.73 24.41 -9.69
C VAL A 336 -5.14 25.28 -8.50
N LYS A 337 -6.34 25.88 -8.57
CA LYS A 337 -6.91 26.63 -7.45
C LYS A 337 -7.48 25.67 -6.41
N ARG A 338 -7.18 25.92 -5.14
CA ARG A 338 -7.74 25.18 -4.01
C ARG A 338 -9.28 25.31 -3.96
N SER A 339 -9.97 24.18 -4.01
CA SER A 339 -11.38 23.98 -3.70
C SER A 339 -11.56 23.88 -2.19
N ARG A 340 -12.58 24.59 -1.69
CA ARG A 340 -12.98 24.48 -0.28
C ARG A 340 -13.78 23.20 -0.05
N GLU A 341 -14.42 22.69 -1.08
CA GLU A 341 -15.35 21.56 -1.06
C GLU A 341 -14.58 20.25 -0.84
N ALA A 342 -13.52 20.00 -1.61
CA ALA A 342 -12.68 18.80 -1.46
C ALA A 342 -12.08 18.69 -0.05
N ALA A 343 -11.53 19.80 0.47
CA ALA A 343 -10.99 19.85 1.82
C ALA A 343 -12.07 19.69 2.92
N ARG A 344 -13.28 20.24 2.71
CA ARG A 344 -14.39 20.08 3.66
C ARG A 344 -14.87 18.63 3.71
N GLN A 345 -14.99 17.99 2.55
CA GLN A 345 -15.47 16.62 2.46
C GLN A 345 -14.49 15.64 3.13
N ALA A 346 -13.20 15.69 2.76
CA ALA A 346 -12.17 14.84 3.36
C ALA A 346 -12.10 15.04 4.89
N ARG A 347 -12.27 16.29 5.37
CA ARG A 347 -12.28 16.58 6.82
C ARG A 347 -13.50 15.99 7.52
N LYS A 348 -14.68 16.05 6.89
CA LYS A 348 -15.90 15.46 7.45
C LYS A 348 -15.76 13.94 7.59
N GLU A 349 -15.26 13.28 6.56
CA GLU A 349 -15.07 11.83 6.54
C GLU A 349 -14.09 11.34 7.61
N LEU A 350 -12.96 12.05 7.78
CA LEU A 350 -12.02 11.75 8.86
C LEU A 350 -12.65 12.01 10.24
N GLN A 351 -13.42 13.09 10.39
CA GLN A 351 -14.11 13.39 11.64
C GLN A 351 -15.09 12.29 12.02
N ASP A 352 -15.91 11.82 11.07
CA ASP A 352 -16.89 10.76 11.28
C ASP A 352 -16.19 9.45 11.67
N THR A 353 -15.09 9.10 10.99
CA THR A 353 -14.26 7.93 11.32
C THR A 353 -13.67 8.01 12.74
N LEU A 354 -13.15 9.17 13.13
CA LEU A 354 -12.60 9.40 14.47
C LEU A 354 -13.69 9.30 15.53
N GLN A 355 -14.87 9.87 15.27
CA GLN A 355 -16.01 9.82 16.18
C GLN A 355 -16.47 8.39 16.41
N GLU A 356 -16.65 7.59 15.35
CA GLU A 356 -17.00 6.17 15.49
C GLU A 356 -15.98 5.38 16.30
N ARG A 357 -14.69 5.65 16.08
CA ARG A 357 -13.60 4.99 16.82
C ARG A 357 -13.65 5.35 18.30
N PHE A 358 -13.73 6.64 18.62
CA PHE A 358 -13.78 7.10 20.01
C PHE A 358 -15.05 6.65 20.72
N LEU A 359 -16.18 6.58 20.00
CA LEU A 359 -17.42 6.06 20.56
C LEU A 359 -17.26 4.59 20.99
N LYS A 360 -16.72 3.74 20.11
CA LYS A 360 -16.45 2.33 20.43
C LYS A 360 -15.49 2.15 21.60
N GLU A 361 -14.51 3.04 21.74
CA GLU A 361 -13.57 3.04 22.86
C GLU A 361 -14.24 3.46 24.17
N ASN A 362 -14.95 4.60 24.16
CA ASN A 362 -15.60 5.17 25.34
C ASN A 362 -16.72 4.26 25.86
N LEU A 363 -17.44 3.53 24.99
CA LEU A 363 -18.49 2.57 25.38
C LEU A 363 -17.97 1.42 26.27
N ARG A 364 -16.65 1.20 26.33
CA ARG A 364 -16.05 0.18 27.22
C ARG A 364 -16.01 0.62 28.68
N THR A 365 -16.05 1.92 28.94
CA THR A 365 -15.79 2.51 30.27
C THR A 365 -16.87 3.49 30.71
N MET A 366 -17.78 3.89 29.82
CA MET A 366 -18.80 4.91 30.05
C MET A 366 -20.17 4.47 29.52
N ASN A 367 -21.24 5.08 30.03
CA ASN A 367 -22.59 4.89 29.49
C ASN A 367 -22.72 5.52 28.09
N ALA A 368 -23.74 5.09 27.33
CA ALA A 368 -23.90 5.44 25.92
C ALA A 368 -23.97 6.96 25.66
N THR A 369 -24.71 7.71 26.46
CA THR A 369 -24.88 9.16 26.29
C THR A 369 -23.54 9.89 26.49
N ALA A 370 -22.84 9.59 27.59
CA ALA A 370 -21.53 10.17 27.86
C ALA A 370 -20.48 9.77 26.82
N ALA A 371 -20.53 8.52 26.33
CA ALA A 371 -19.62 8.02 25.31
C ALA A 371 -19.78 8.75 23.97
N ILE A 372 -21.02 9.07 23.58
CA ILE A 372 -21.34 9.86 22.38
C ILE A 372 -20.77 11.27 22.51
N GLU A 373 -21.08 11.98 23.58
CA GLU A 373 -20.60 13.35 23.80
C GLU A 373 -19.06 13.43 23.78
N GLU A 374 -18.40 12.53 24.51
CA GLU A 374 -16.94 12.49 24.58
C GLU A 374 -16.31 12.11 23.23
N SER A 375 -16.96 11.25 22.44
CA SER A 375 -16.47 10.87 21.11
C SER A 375 -16.48 12.04 20.12
N VAL A 376 -17.54 12.84 20.13
CA VAL A 376 -17.68 14.04 19.30
C VAL A 376 -16.62 15.07 19.68
N LYS A 377 -16.41 15.27 20.99
CA LYS A 377 -15.41 16.19 21.53
C LYS A 377 -14.00 15.80 21.11
N LYS A 378 -13.57 14.55 21.38
CA LYS A 378 -12.25 14.04 20.99
C LYS A 378 -12.01 14.09 19.48
N ALA A 379 -13.03 13.80 18.67
CA ALA A 379 -12.93 13.89 17.22
C ALA A 379 -12.67 15.33 16.76
N LYS A 380 -13.44 16.31 17.27
CA LYS A 380 -13.24 17.74 16.97
C LYS A 380 -11.86 18.25 17.41
N GLU A 381 -11.42 17.90 18.61
CA GLU A 381 -10.10 18.26 19.13
C GLU A 381 -8.98 17.68 18.26
N THR A 382 -9.07 16.41 17.87
CA THR A 382 -8.11 15.78 16.95
C THR A 382 -8.10 16.50 15.60
N MET A 383 -9.27 16.75 15.01
CA MET A 383 -9.39 17.44 13.72
C MET A 383 -8.85 18.87 13.73
N SER A 384 -8.87 19.56 14.87
CA SER A 384 -8.32 20.91 15.02
C SER A 384 -6.79 20.97 14.84
N ASN A 385 -6.11 19.86 15.13
CA ASN A 385 -4.67 19.71 15.02
C ASN A 385 -4.22 19.23 13.64
N LEU A 386 -5.14 18.72 12.81
CA LEU A 386 -4.83 18.16 11.50
C LEU A 386 -5.13 19.11 10.35
N ALA A 387 -4.28 19.08 9.33
CA ALA A 387 -4.50 19.66 8.01
C ALA A 387 -4.62 18.56 6.97
N GLY A 388 -5.48 18.76 5.96
CA GLY A 388 -5.43 17.98 4.74
C GLY A 388 -4.17 18.34 3.96
N LEU A 389 -3.45 17.33 3.50
CA LEU A 389 -2.16 17.44 2.83
C LEU A 389 -2.32 17.20 1.33
N HIS A 390 -1.73 18.08 0.54
CA HIS A 390 -1.52 17.88 -0.89
C HIS A 390 -0.12 17.29 -1.09
N ASN A 391 0.00 16.18 -1.82
CA ASN A 391 1.26 15.48 -2.07
C ASN A 391 1.46 15.23 -3.58
N PRO A 392 2.23 16.07 -4.31
CA PRO A 392 2.97 17.21 -3.79
C PRO A 392 2.06 18.41 -3.47
N ASP A 393 2.59 19.41 -2.78
CA ASP A 393 1.91 20.65 -2.43
C ASP A 393 1.42 21.33 -3.72
N LEU A 394 0.26 22.01 -3.66
CA LEU A 394 -0.27 22.75 -4.81
C LEU A 394 0.75 23.73 -5.40
N SER A 395 1.55 24.38 -4.55
CA SER A 395 2.62 25.26 -4.99
C SER A 395 3.74 24.52 -5.72
N ALA A 396 3.97 23.24 -5.40
CA ALA A 396 4.99 22.37 -5.98
C ALA A 396 4.45 21.51 -7.15
N GLY A 397 3.34 21.90 -7.77
CA GLY A 397 2.76 21.17 -8.91
C GLY A 397 1.79 20.07 -8.51
N GLY A 398 1.24 20.13 -7.30
CA GLY A 398 0.21 19.23 -6.80
C GLY A 398 -1.16 19.43 -7.46
N LYS A 399 -1.95 18.36 -7.48
CA LYS A 399 -3.38 18.40 -7.81
C LYS A 399 -4.19 18.74 -6.56
N ASP A 400 -5.35 19.35 -6.72
CA ASP A 400 -6.24 19.71 -5.60
C ASP A 400 -7.04 18.51 -5.09
N ILE A 401 -6.30 17.55 -4.55
CA ILE A 401 -6.79 16.32 -3.94
C ILE A 401 -6.12 16.18 -2.58
N ILE A 402 -6.90 15.89 -1.53
CA ILE A 402 -6.35 15.62 -0.21
C ILE A 402 -5.79 14.21 -0.20
N ALA A 403 -4.48 14.09 -0.18
CA ALA A 403 -3.78 12.80 -0.23
C ALA A 403 -3.65 12.15 1.15
N ASP A 404 -3.63 12.95 2.21
CA ASP A 404 -3.46 12.48 3.59
C ASP A 404 -3.86 13.58 4.59
N PHE A 405 -3.85 13.26 5.88
CA PHE A 405 -3.90 14.21 6.98
C PHE A 405 -2.59 14.21 7.79
N GLY A 406 -2.19 15.37 8.26
CA GLY A 406 -1.02 15.50 9.12
C GLY A 406 -1.10 16.72 10.01
N ASP A 407 -0.11 16.85 10.89
CA ASP A 407 -0.05 17.98 11.82
C ASP A 407 -0.07 19.31 11.06
N ARG A 408 -1.05 20.16 11.39
CA ARG A 408 -1.28 21.43 10.72
C ARG A 408 -0.10 22.40 10.87
N ARG A 409 0.57 22.38 12.02
CA ARG A 409 1.73 23.25 12.28
C ARG A 409 2.93 22.79 11.47
N VAL A 410 3.15 21.48 11.36
CA VAL A 410 4.17 20.91 10.47
C VAL A 410 3.90 21.29 9.02
N ASN A 411 2.67 21.08 8.53
CA ASN A 411 2.30 21.41 7.16
C ASN A 411 2.54 22.90 6.84
N SER A 412 2.15 23.79 7.77
CA SER A 412 2.37 25.23 7.63
C SER A 412 3.85 25.64 7.58
N SER A 413 4.75 24.78 8.06
CA SER A 413 6.20 25.03 8.01
C SER A 413 6.84 24.61 6.68
N ILE A 414 6.26 23.63 5.96
CA ILE A 414 6.80 23.10 4.70
C ILE A 414 6.41 24.00 3.52
N GLY A 415 5.13 24.36 3.42
CA GLY A 415 4.56 25.12 2.29
C GLY A 415 5.36 26.35 1.85
N PRO A 416 5.69 27.29 2.76
CA PRO A 416 6.43 28.51 2.41
C PRO A 416 7.84 28.26 1.85
N GLN A 417 8.43 27.09 2.11
CA GLN A 417 9.79 26.76 1.68
C GLN A 417 9.87 26.34 0.20
N TRP A 418 8.74 26.06 -0.44
CA TRP A 418 8.70 25.64 -1.84
C TRP A 418 9.10 26.72 -2.83
N ARG A 419 8.75 27.98 -2.55
CA ARG A 419 8.91 29.10 -3.49
C ARG A 419 10.32 29.21 -4.12
N PRO A 420 11.43 29.19 -3.36
CA PRO A 420 12.78 29.22 -3.96
C PRO A 420 13.15 27.90 -4.66
N LYS A 421 12.64 26.77 -4.17
CA LYS A 421 13.00 25.42 -4.62
C LYS A 421 12.40 25.05 -5.99
N ILE A 422 11.19 25.52 -6.27
CA ILE A 422 10.47 25.25 -7.52
C ILE A 422 11.26 25.74 -8.73
N LEU A 423 11.93 26.89 -8.62
CA LEU A 423 12.71 27.47 -9.72
C LEU A 423 13.85 26.55 -10.16
N ASN A 424 14.59 25.98 -9.20
CA ASN A 424 15.70 25.09 -9.47
C ASN A 424 15.21 23.74 -10.02
N LEU A 425 14.13 23.20 -9.45
CA LEU A 425 13.52 21.97 -9.94
C LEU A 425 12.93 22.13 -11.35
N LYS A 426 12.28 23.26 -11.65
CA LYS A 426 11.77 23.59 -12.98
C LYS A 426 12.89 23.62 -14.01
N LYS A 427 14.01 24.28 -13.70
CA LYS A 427 15.16 24.34 -14.60
C LYS A 427 15.71 22.94 -14.90
N ALA A 428 15.86 22.09 -13.88
CA ALA A 428 16.32 20.72 -14.08
C ALA A 428 15.34 19.88 -14.91
N ALA A 429 14.03 20.07 -14.72
CA ALA A 429 12.99 19.42 -15.51
C ALA A 429 13.03 19.85 -16.98
N GLU A 430 13.31 21.13 -17.26
CA GLU A 430 13.42 21.66 -18.63
C GLU A 430 14.63 21.11 -19.42
N GLU A 431 15.66 20.59 -18.76
CA GLU A 431 16.82 19.95 -19.40
C GLU A 431 16.46 18.60 -20.06
N VAL A 432 15.34 17.99 -19.69
CA VAL A 432 14.86 16.76 -20.35
C VAL A 432 14.34 17.10 -21.75
N PRO A 433 14.79 16.39 -22.82
CA PRO A 433 14.32 16.63 -24.18
C PRO A 433 12.80 16.54 -24.29
N THR A 434 12.18 17.50 -24.99
CA THR A 434 10.72 17.63 -25.10
C THR A 434 10.02 16.34 -25.52
N THR A 435 10.61 15.57 -26.43
CA THR A 435 10.06 14.30 -26.93
C THR A 435 10.05 13.16 -25.89
N LEU A 436 10.81 13.29 -24.81
CA LEU A 436 10.94 12.29 -23.75
C LEU A 436 10.21 12.66 -22.45
N ARG A 437 9.78 13.91 -22.29
CA ARG A 437 9.25 14.43 -21.02
C ARG A 437 8.02 13.69 -20.52
N GLY A 438 7.07 13.38 -21.40
CA GLY A 438 5.86 12.61 -21.08
C GLY A 438 6.10 11.14 -20.70
N GLN A 439 7.31 10.62 -20.92
CA GLN A 439 7.72 9.26 -20.54
C GLN A 439 8.81 9.25 -19.45
N THR A 440 9.31 10.43 -19.06
CA THR A 440 10.38 10.58 -18.08
C THR A 440 9.79 11.07 -16.77
N PHE A 441 9.95 10.29 -15.70
CA PHE A 441 9.52 10.68 -14.36
C PHE A 441 10.51 11.66 -13.72
N LEU A 442 9.99 12.51 -12.83
CA LEU A 442 10.83 13.26 -11.90
C LEU A 442 11.65 12.31 -11.02
N ASN A 443 12.84 12.76 -10.65
CA ASN A 443 13.74 12.04 -9.75
C ASN A 443 14.32 13.02 -8.74
N VAL A 444 13.54 13.34 -7.71
CA VAL A 444 13.86 14.33 -6.70
C VAL A 444 14.19 13.67 -5.36
N LYS A 445 15.11 14.30 -4.63
CA LYS A 445 15.39 13.99 -3.23
C LYS A 445 15.13 15.22 -2.36
N LEU A 446 14.23 15.07 -1.38
CA LEU A 446 13.98 16.06 -0.34
C LEU A 446 14.63 15.58 0.96
N HIS A 447 15.12 16.53 1.74
CA HIS A 447 15.71 16.25 3.04
C HIS A 447 15.55 17.42 3.98
N LYS A 448 15.55 17.13 5.28
CA LYS A 448 15.59 18.11 6.35
C LYS A 448 16.99 18.75 6.42
N CYS A 449 17.07 20.03 6.80
CA CYS A 449 18.28 20.59 7.38
C CYS A 449 18.36 20.02 8.82
#